data_AF-A0A934E1K8-F1
#
_entry.id   AF-A0A934E1K8-F1
#
_cell.length_a   1.000
_cell.length_b   1.000
_cell.length_c   1.000
_cell.angle_alpha   90.00
_cell.angle_beta   90.00
_cell.angle_gamma   90.00
#
_symmetry.space_group_name_H-M   'P 1'
#
loop_
_entity.id
_entity.type
_entity.pdbx_description
1 polymer ?
#
loop_
_entity_poly.entity_id
_entity_poly.type
_entity_poly.pdbx_seq_one_letter_code
_entity_poly.pdbx_strand_id
1 'polypeptide(L)'
;MRDLDDLHEELSRACWLSRVALGGEEERAWLDCDLASLAENRLSELADPRAFDGAIRADLERRATTKRPWPLAQRSEFERCYWLVEEGARTGTLAIATATLGTPSVRISSFFVLPSCRGRRVGHRAIERLRHALAPHGLGIRLDAFWCSPRSVRFYLAAGFWVWGWKRDLTFAWRPRLPPPRIEVGQREASLSAAVSGPPIVLASAEHDGHALTFRSRESELEDDPDLGEAAWHSSSTLALALALNGWPLVRSQEHWDRERFSDASAPESLARKIQVWEAWAAKHGWRVETPRIAGLEYPTWDELEAQWKESSR
;
A
#
# COMPACT_ATOMS: atom_id res chain seq x y z
N MET A 1 -7.62 9.02 -21.91
CA MET A 1 -6.49 8.24 -21.37
C MET A 1 -5.24 9.05 -21.64
N ARG A 2 -4.46 9.41 -20.62
CA ARG A 2 -3.20 10.13 -20.83
C ARG A 2 -2.11 9.09 -21.06
N ASP A 3 -1.49 9.16 -22.23
CA ASP A 3 -0.25 8.45 -22.52
C ASP A 3 0.86 9.04 -21.63
N LEU A 4 1.75 8.18 -21.13
CA LEU A 4 2.85 8.54 -20.24
C LEU A 4 4.22 8.37 -20.91
N ASP A 5 4.29 8.18 -22.23
CA ASP A 5 5.55 7.98 -22.94
C ASP A 5 6.57 9.11 -22.68
N ASP A 6 6.16 10.38 -22.73
CA ASP A 6 7.06 11.51 -22.43
C ASP A 6 7.64 11.45 -20.99
N LEU A 7 6.81 11.07 -20.02
CA LEU A 7 7.23 10.88 -18.63
C LEU A 7 8.22 9.70 -18.54
N HIS A 8 7.97 8.60 -19.23
CA HIS A 8 8.86 7.44 -19.23
C HIS A 8 10.23 7.75 -19.86
N GLU A 9 10.25 8.59 -20.89
CA GLU A 9 11.49 9.10 -21.49
C GLU A 9 12.24 10.03 -20.53
N GLU A 10 11.55 10.92 -19.83
CA GLU A 10 12.13 11.79 -18.80
C GLU A 10 12.75 10.97 -17.66
N LEU A 11 12.01 9.99 -17.13
CA LEU A 11 12.48 9.09 -16.09
C LEU A 11 13.71 8.29 -16.52
N SER A 12 13.77 7.86 -17.79
CA SER A 12 14.91 7.12 -18.34
C SER A 12 16.17 7.99 -18.47
N ARG A 13 16.03 9.32 -18.63
CA ARG A 13 17.14 10.27 -18.69
C ARG A 13 17.64 10.71 -17.32
N ALA A 14 16.88 10.46 -16.25
CA ALA A 14 17.20 10.96 -14.91
C ALA A 14 18.38 10.24 -14.21
N CYS A 15 18.98 9.22 -14.84
CA CYS A 15 20.16 8.45 -14.38
C CYS A 15 20.02 7.70 -13.03
N TRP A 16 18.91 7.85 -12.31
CA TRP A 16 18.58 7.06 -11.11
C TRP A 16 17.61 5.91 -11.39
N LEU A 17 17.11 5.82 -12.63
CA LEU A 17 16.37 4.70 -13.18
C LEU A 17 17.06 4.20 -14.44
N SER A 18 17.06 2.88 -14.61
CA SER A 18 17.49 2.23 -15.86
C SER A 18 16.41 1.28 -16.31
N ARG A 19 16.00 1.36 -17.58
CA ARG A 19 14.95 0.49 -18.13
C ARG A 19 15.47 -0.94 -18.20
N VAL A 20 14.63 -1.89 -17.78
CA VAL A 20 14.94 -3.32 -17.83
C VAL A 20 14.92 -3.80 -19.28
N ALA A 21 16.00 -4.46 -19.71
CA ALA A 21 16.02 -5.13 -21.01
C ALA A 21 15.12 -6.38 -20.98
N LEU A 22 14.35 -6.55 -22.06
CA LEU A 22 13.51 -7.73 -22.25
C LEU A 22 14.33 -8.89 -22.84
N GLY A 23 14.06 -10.09 -22.36
CA GLY A 23 14.78 -11.30 -22.73
C GLY A 23 16.10 -11.47 -21.96
N GLY A 24 16.43 -12.73 -21.66
CA GLY A 24 17.73 -13.10 -21.09
C GLY A 24 17.82 -12.94 -19.57
N GLU A 25 19.03 -12.64 -19.09
CA GLU A 25 19.37 -12.66 -17.66
C GLU A 25 18.85 -11.43 -16.90
N GLU A 26 18.73 -10.29 -17.55
CA GLU A 26 18.29 -9.05 -16.89
C GLU A 26 16.80 -9.11 -16.53
N GLU A 27 15.95 -9.56 -17.46
CA GLU A 27 14.53 -9.84 -17.20
C GLU A 27 14.38 -10.82 -16.03
N ARG A 28 15.18 -11.89 -16.03
CA ARG A 28 15.14 -12.90 -14.96
C ARG A 28 15.53 -12.30 -13.60
N ALA A 29 16.62 -11.56 -13.54
CA ALA A 29 17.07 -10.93 -12.30
C ALA A 29 16.03 -9.94 -11.75
N TRP A 30 15.30 -9.24 -12.63
CA TRP A 30 14.22 -8.35 -12.23
C TRP A 30 13.03 -9.12 -11.66
N LEU A 31 12.61 -10.20 -12.33
CA LEU A 31 11.55 -11.09 -11.85
C LEU A 31 11.93 -11.79 -10.53
N ASP A 32 13.20 -12.12 -10.33
CA ASP A 32 13.72 -12.64 -9.06
C ASP A 32 13.55 -11.62 -7.93
N CYS A 33 13.75 -10.32 -8.21
CA CYS A 33 13.47 -9.26 -7.23
C CYS A 33 11.98 -9.15 -6.90
N ASP A 34 11.10 -9.28 -7.90
CA ASP A 34 9.65 -9.27 -7.69
C ASP A 34 9.20 -10.49 -6.85
N LEU A 35 9.75 -11.67 -7.13
CA LEU A 35 9.51 -12.88 -6.35
C LEU A 35 10.06 -12.77 -4.92
N ALA A 36 11.26 -12.21 -4.74
CA ALA A 36 11.84 -11.95 -3.42
C ALA A 36 10.98 -10.98 -2.61
N SER A 37 10.40 -9.95 -3.25
CA SER A 37 9.43 -9.05 -2.64
C SER A 37 8.19 -9.81 -2.13
N LEU A 38 7.65 -10.73 -2.93
CA LEU A 38 6.51 -11.57 -2.53
C LEU A 38 6.88 -12.54 -1.40
N ALA A 39 8.04 -13.17 -1.46
CA ALA A 39 8.54 -14.08 -0.43
C ALA A 39 8.68 -13.36 0.92
N GLU A 40 9.27 -12.16 0.92
CA GLU A 40 9.34 -11.36 2.14
C GLU A 40 7.95 -10.97 2.64
N ASN A 41 7.08 -10.50 1.76
CA ASN A 41 5.77 -9.97 2.13
C ASN A 41 4.78 -11.03 2.62
N ARG A 42 4.89 -12.28 2.13
CA ARG A 42 3.94 -13.37 2.41
C ARG A 42 4.53 -14.45 3.32
N LEU A 43 5.83 -14.72 3.24
CA LEU A 43 6.50 -15.78 4.01
C LEU A 43 7.39 -15.21 5.12
N SER A 44 7.64 -13.89 5.11
CA SER A 44 8.62 -13.22 5.98
C SER A 44 10.04 -13.77 5.81
N GLU A 45 10.34 -14.28 4.61
CA GLU A 45 11.65 -14.78 4.21
C GLU A 45 12.43 -13.68 3.50
N LEU A 46 13.52 -13.22 4.12
CA LEU A 46 14.41 -12.25 3.51
C LEU A 46 15.36 -12.96 2.55
N ALA A 47 14.94 -13.13 1.30
CA ALA A 47 15.72 -13.80 0.27
C ALA A 47 16.52 -12.77 -0.56
N ASP A 48 17.80 -13.05 -0.82
CA ASP A 48 18.59 -12.27 -1.77
C ASP A 48 18.32 -12.78 -3.19
N PRO A 49 17.66 -12.00 -4.07
CA PRO A 49 17.31 -12.45 -5.42
C PRO A 49 18.54 -12.81 -6.26
N ARG A 50 19.73 -12.32 -5.92
CA ARG A 50 20.98 -12.63 -6.64
C ARG A 50 21.47 -14.06 -6.39
N ALA A 51 20.95 -14.72 -5.36
CA ALA A 51 21.29 -16.10 -5.02
C ALA A 51 20.31 -17.12 -5.61
N PHE A 52 19.34 -16.70 -6.42
CA PHE A 52 18.26 -17.57 -6.88
C PHE A 52 18.72 -18.53 -7.98
N ASP A 53 18.75 -19.82 -7.67
CA ASP A 53 18.80 -20.88 -8.66
C ASP A 53 17.38 -21.34 -9.08
N GLY A 54 17.31 -22.35 -9.94
CA GLY A 54 16.03 -22.89 -10.41
C GLY A 54 15.19 -23.54 -9.30
N ALA A 55 15.83 -24.14 -8.30
CA ALA A 55 15.14 -24.83 -7.22
C ALA A 55 14.56 -23.84 -6.21
N ILE A 56 15.34 -22.82 -5.82
CA ILE A 56 14.91 -21.72 -4.95
C ILE A 56 13.73 -20.99 -5.60
N ARG A 57 13.82 -20.65 -6.89
CA ARG A 57 12.72 -20.03 -7.63
C ARG A 57 11.45 -20.87 -7.58
N ALA A 58 11.54 -22.14 -7.95
CA ALA A 58 10.36 -23.02 -7.99
C ALA A 58 9.71 -23.19 -6.62
N ASP A 59 10.51 -23.28 -5.54
CA ASP A 59 9.98 -23.34 -4.17
C ASP A 59 9.25 -22.05 -3.78
N LEU A 60 9.89 -20.90 -3.99
CA LEU A 60 9.33 -19.60 -3.64
C LEU A 60 8.09 -19.27 -4.49
N GLU A 61 8.09 -19.56 -5.79
CA GLU A 61 6.91 -19.37 -6.64
C GLU A 61 5.71 -20.16 -6.12
N ARG A 62 5.93 -21.43 -5.75
CA ARG A 62 4.87 -22.30 -5.21
C ARG A 62 4.29 -21.79 -3.89
N ARG A 63 5.13 -21.26 -3.00
CA ARG A 63 4.75 -20.88 -1.63
C ARG A 63 4.27 -19.44 -1.54
N ALA A 64 4.93 -18.52 -2.24
CA ALA A 64 4.68 -17.08 -2.15
C ALA A 64 3.64 -16.60 -3.17
N THR A 65 3.12 -17.43 -4.07
CA THR A 65 2.16 -16.99 -5.10
C THR A 65 0.91 -17.87 -5.13
N THR A 66 -0.23 -17.28 -5.51
CA THR A 66 -1.48 -18.02 -5.81
C THR A 66 -1.78 -18.11 -7.30
N LYS A 67 -0.99 -17.40 -8.12
CA LYS A 67 -1.13 -17.32 -9.57
C LYS A 67 0.26 -17.24 -10.17
N ARG A 68 0.40 -17.85 -11.35
CA ARG A 68 1.64 -17.76 -12.12
C ARG A 68 1.91 -16.30 -12.49
N PRO A 69 3.13 -15.78 -12.27
CA PRO A 69 3.48 -14.44 -12.69
C PRO A 69 3.44 -14.33 -14.22
N TRP A 70 3.07 -13.15 -14.71
CA TRP A 70 3.16 -12.86 -16.14
C TRP A 70 4.62 -12.67 -16.55
N PRO A 71 5.02 -13.14 -17.75
CA PRO A 71 6.30 -12.78 -18.35
C PRO A 71 6.45 -11.25 -18.45
N LEU A 72 7.68 -10.74 -18.38
CA LEU A 72 7.89 -9.29 -18.40
C LEU A 72 7.49 -8.67 -19.74
N ALA A 73 7.61 -9.43 -20.84
CA ALA A 73 7.12 -9.03 -22.15
C ALA A 73 5.61 -8.68 -22.15
N GLN A 74 4.79 -9.50 -21.48
CA GLN A 74 3.36 -9.26 -21.34
C GLN A 74 3.07 -8.11 -20.37
N ARG A 75 3.82 -8.02 -19.25
CA ARG A 75 3.73 -6.88 -18.33
C ARG A 75 4.04 -5.56 -19.04
N SER A 76 5.01 -5.58 -19.96
CA SER A 76 5.49 -4.40 -20.69
C SER A 76 4.45 -3.71 -21.58
N GLU A 77 3.30 -4.38 -21.83
CA GLU A 77 2.14 -3.79 -22.50
C GLU A 77 1.41 -2.78 -21.60
N PHE A 78 1.48 -2.95 -20.28
CA PHE A 78 0.72 -2.17 -19.30
C PHE A 78 1.60 -1.35 -18.34
N GLU A 79 2.90 -1.67 -18.26
CA GLU A 79 3.85 -1.03 -17.36
C GLU A 79 5.27 -0.98 -17.93
N ARG A 80 6.06 -0.01 -17.47
CA ARG A 80 7.50 0.05 -17.70
C ARG A 80 8.23 -0.38 -16.43
N CYS A 81 9.16 -1.32 -16.59
CA CYS A 81 9.96 -1.86 -15.51
C CYS A 81 11.36 -1.25 -15.51
N TYR A 82 11.83 -0.90 -14.32
CA TYR A 82 13.08 -0.20 -14.09
C TYR A 82 13.89 -0.85 -12.99
N TRP A 83 15.21 -0.74 -13.10
CA TRP A 83 16.15 -0.81 -12.01
C TRP A 83 16.25 0.56 -11.32
N LEU A 84 16.25 0.55 -9.99
CA LEU A 84 16.73 1.68 -9.20
C LEU A 84 18.26 1.68 -9.23
N VAL A 85 18.87 2.83 -9.51
CA VAL A 85 20.32 2.99 -9.59
C VAL A 85 20.79 4.09 -8.63
N GLU A 86 21.79 3.77 -7.80
CA GLU A 86 22.50 4.72 -6.94
C GLU A 86 24.01 4.51 -7.14
N GLU A 87 24.76 5.58 -7.38
CA GLU A 87 26.22 5.52 -7.56
C GLU A 87 26.66 4.48 -8.62
N GLY A 88 25.85 4.29 -9.67
CA GLY A 88 26.08 3.32 -10.74
C GLY A 88 25.72 1.86 -10.41
N ALA A 89 25.29 1.57 -9.18
CA ALA A 89 24.90 0.23 -8.76
C ALA A 89 23.38 0.06 -8.75
N ARG A 90 22.90 -1.13 -9.13
CA ARG A 90 21.48 -1.52 -8.99
C ARG A 90 21.16 -1.73 -7.51
N THR A 91 20.16 -1.00 -7.01
CA THR A 91 19.75 -1.04 -5.59
C THR A 91 18.35 -1.59 -5.35
N GLY A 92 17.59 -1.84 -6.42
CA GLY A 92 16.21 -2.29 -6.33
C GLY A 92 15.47 -2.21 -7.66
N THR A 93 14.16 -2.39 -7.62
CA THR A 93 13.28 -2.40 -8.80
C THR A 93 12.06 -1.51 -8.60
N LEU A 94 11.53 -1.02 -9.71
CA LEU A 94 10.31 -0.21 -9.78
C LEU A 94 9.55 -0.57 -11.06
N ALA A 95 8.24 -0.76 -11.00
CA ALA A 95 7.37 -0.88 -12.15
C ALA A 95 6.26 0.18 -12.10
N ILE A 96 6.10 0.92 -13.20
CA ILE A 96 5.16 2.04 -13.32
C ILE A 96 4.23 1.77 -14.50
N ALA A 97 2.92 1.89 -14.32
CA ALA A 97 1.95 1.73 -15.40
C ALA A 97 2.18 2.72 -16.56
N THR A 98 1.95 2.29 -17.80
CA THR A 98 2.10 3.10 -19.03
C THR A 98 0.95 4.07 -19.26
N ALA A 99 -0.16 3.92 -18.54
CA ALA A 99 -1.33 4.79 -18.66
C ALA A 99 -1.97 5.03 -17.30
N THR A 100 -2.61 6.19 -17.14
CA THR A 100 -3.23 6.59 -15.87
C THR A 100 -4.69 6.13 -15.69
N LEU A 101 -5.24 5.41 -16.68
CA LEU A 101 -6.63 4.92 -16.72
C LEU A 101 -7.69 5.98 -16.33
N GLY A 102 -7.43 7.25 -16.66
CA GLY A 102 -8.35 8.36 -16.37
C GLY A 102 -8.21 8.98 -14.97
N THR A 103 -7.27 8.52 -14.16
CA THR A 103 -6.93 9.16 -12.87
C THR A 103 -5.75 10.12 -13.02
N PRO A 104 -5.61 11.17 -12.19
CA PRO A 104 -4.43 12.03 -12.26
C PRO A 104 -3.20 11.40 -11.58
N SER A 105 -3.06 10.07 -11.59
CA SER A 105 -2.02 9.30 -10.87
C SER A 105 -1.41 8.24 -11.76
N VAL A 106 -0.10 8.03 -11.61
CA VAL A 106 0.57 6.84 -12.12
C VAL A 106 0.44 5.71 -11.10
N ARG A 107 0.22 4.48 -11.57
CA ARG A 107 0.20 3.30 -10.71
C ARG A 107 1.61 2.72 -10.60
N ILE A 108 2.09 2.52 -9.37
CA ILE A 108 3.25 1.67 -9.11
C ILE A 108 2.75 0.26 -8.83
N SER A 109 3.15 -0.69 -9.67
CA SER A 109 2.73 -2.09 -9.57
C SER A 109 3.74 -2.97 -8.85
N SER A 110 5.01 -2.58 -8.83
CA SER A 110 6.06 -3.23 -8.05
C SER A 110 7.08 -2.19 -7.59
N PHE A 111 7.54 -2.33 -6.34
CA PHE A 111 8.60 -1.51 -5.76
C PHE A 111 9.35 -2.34 -4.73
N PHE A 112 10.66 -2.50 -4.95
CA PHE A 112 11.50 -3.31 -4.09
C PHE A 112 12.88 -2.70 -3.94
N VAL A 113 13.45 -2.80 -2.74
CA VAL A 113 14.83 -2.42 -2.46
C VAL A 113 15.58 -3.68 -2.02
N LEU A 114 16.71 -3.93 -2.67
CA LEU A 114 17.57 -5.09 -2.37
C LEU A 114 17.90 -5.12 -0.87
N PRO A 115 17.89 -6.30 -0.23
CA PRO A 115 18.15 -6.41 1.22
C PRO A 115 19.42 -5.68 1.67
N SER A 116 20.50 -5.81 0.91
CA SER A 116 21.81 -5.18 1.15
C SER A 116 21.82 -3.65 1.02
N CYS A 117 20.77 -3.06 0.45
CA CYS A 117 20.63 -1.61 0.26
C CYS A 117 19.66 -0.95 1.25
N ARG A 118 19.06 -1.73 2.17
CA ARG A 118 18.10 -1.22 3.16
C ARG A 118 18.79 -0.48 4.30
N GLY A 119 18.01 0.31 5.06
CA GLY A 119 18.55 1.21 6.09
C GLY A 119 19.28 2.44 5.55
N ARG A 120 19.63 2.46 4.25
CA ARG A 120 20.33 3.57 3.58
C ARG A 120 19.40 4.61 2.94
N ARG A 121 18.12 4.63 3.31
CA ARG A 121 17.06 5.51 2.76
C ARG A 121 16.86 5.46 1.23
N VAL A 122 17.31 4.40 0.55
CA VAL A 122 17.15 4.22 -0.92
C VAL A 122 15.68 4.32 -1.34
N GLY A 123 14.79 3.58 -0.68
CA GLY A 123 13.37 3.60 -1.02
C GLY A 123 12.74 4.99 -0.86
N HIS A 124 13.06 5.69 0.23
CA HIS A 124 12.58 7.05 0.45
C HIS A 124 13.06 8.02 -0.64
N ARG A 125 14.35 7.97 -1.00
CA ARG A 125 14.88 8.83 -2.08
C ARG A 125 14.25 8.50 -3.43
N ALA A 126 14.02 7.23 -3.75
CA ALA A 126 13.35 6.84 -4.99
C ALA A 126 11.93 7.41 -5.07
N ILE A 127 11.15 7.33 -3.99
CA ILE A 127 9.81 7.94 -3.91
C ILE A 127 9.88 9.46 -4.05
N GLU A 128 10.81 10.13 -3.36
CA GLU A 128 10.96 11.60 -3.46
C GLU A 128 11.37 12.06 -4.86
N ARG A 129 12.28 11.34 -5.52
CA ARG A 129 12.66 11.62 -6.91
C ARG A 129 11.49 11.40 -7.86
N LEU A 130 10.69 10.34 -7.64
CA LEU A 130 9.49 10.09 -8.43
C LEU A 130 8.43 11.21 -8.24
N ARG A 131 8.22 11.67 -7.01
CA ARG A 131 7.34 12.81 -6.71
C ARG A 131 7.77 14.07 -7.45
N HIS A 132 9.06 14.39 -7.42
CA HIS A 132 9.62 15.53 -8.15
C HIS A 132 9.42 15.40 -9.66
N ALA A 133 9.63 14.20 -10.23
CA ALA A 133 9.42 13.97 -11.66
C ALA A 133 7.94 14.07 -12.06
N LEU A 134 7.01 13.64 -11.20
CA LEU A 134 5.58 13.63 -11.51
C LEU A 134 4.87 14.97 -11.27
N ALA A 135 5.36 15.78 -10.33
CA ALA A 135 4.72 17.03 -9.94
C ALA A 135 4.51 18.04 -11.08
N PRO A 136 5.49 18.29 -11.99
CA PRO A 136 5.30 19.19 -13.14
C PRO A 136 4.17 18.76 -14.07
N HIS A 137 3.90 17.45 -14.14
CA HIS A 137 2.83 16.88 -14.97
C HIS A 137 1.46 16.90 -14.28
N GLY A 138 1.39 17.38 -13.03
CA GLY A 138 0.21 17.33 -12.17
C GLY A 138 -0.17 15.90 -11.78
N LEU A 139 0.78 14.96 -11.83
CA LEU A 139 0.53 13.55 -11.59
C LEU A 139 0.89 13.17 -10.15
N GLY A 140 0.02 12.34 -9.55
CA GLY A 140 0.26 11.67 -8.28
C GLY A 140 0.79 10.25 -8.44
N ILE A 141 0.97 9.57 -7.31
CA ILE A 141 1.35 8.16 -7.22
C ILE A 141 0.18 7.40 -6.60
N ARG A 142 -0.15 6.23 -7.15
CA ARG A 142 -1.05 5.25 -6.54
C ARG A 142 -0.37 3.89 -6.48
N LEU A 143 -0.51 3.19 -5.36
CA LEU A 143 0.04 1.83 -5.20
C LEU A 143 -0.81 1.03 -4.23
N ASP A 144 -0.65 -0.29 -4.27
CA ASP A 144 -1.32 -1.20 -3.35
C ASP A 144 -0.26 -1.89 -2.46
N ALA A 145 -0.59 -2.10 -1.18
CA ALA A 145 0.21 -2.91 -0.27
C ALA A 145 -0.68 -3.90 0.49
N PHE A 146 -0.17 -5.11 0.67
CA PHE A 146 -0.87 -6.15 1.40
C PHE A 146 -0.87 -5.86 2.90
N TRP A 147 -2.01 -6.02 3.58
CA TRP A 147 -2.13 -5.78 5.03
C TRP A 147 -1.12 -6.59 5.84
N CYS A 148 -0.93 -7.88 5.51
CA CYS A 148 0.01 -8.75 6.23
C CYS A 148 1.48 -8.40 5.96
N SER A 149 1.77 -7.31 5.26
CA SER A 149 3.11 -6.75 5.05
C SER A 149 3.26 -5.45 5.85
N PRO A 150 3.26 -5.49 7.20
CA PRO A 150 3.23 -4.30 8.04
C PRO A 150 4.42 -3.36 7.82
N ARG A 151 5.57 -3.88 7.38
CA ARG A 151 6.74 -3.05 7.01
C ARG A 151 6.46 -2.13 5.83
N SER A 152 5.87 -2.67 4.77
CA SER A 152 5.49 -1.92 3.56
C SER A 152 4.39 -0.90 3.87
N VAL A 153 3.37 -1.33 4.62
CA VAL A 153 2.27 -0.46 5.08
C VAL A 153 2.80 0.73 5.89
N ARG A 154 3.66 0.48 6.90
CA ARG A 154 4.28 1.54 7.70
C ARG A 154 5.19 2.42 6.87
N PHE A 155 5.94 1.85 5.91
CA PHE A 155 6.80 2.62 5.01
C PHE A 155 6.01 3.65 4.21
N TYR A 156 4.88 3.27 3.60
CA TYR A 156 4.09 4.21 2.79
C TYR A 156 3.40 5.29 3.63
N LEU A 157 2.88 4.94 4.82
CA LEU A 157 2.36 5.95 5.75
C LEU A 157 3.46 6.93 6.18
N ALA A 158 4.63 6.43 6.58
CA ALA A 158 5.77 7.27 6.96
C ALA A 158 6.30 8.11 5.80
N ALA A 159 6.14 7.64 4.56
CA ALA A 159 6.45 8.41 3.37
C ALA A 159 5.39 9.50 3.07
N GLY A 160 4.32 9.63 3.86
CA GLY A 160 3.30 10.66 3.68
C GLY A 160 2.26 10.34 2.61
N PHE A 161 1.98 9.05 2.37
CA PHE A 161 0.83 8.66 1.55
C PHE A 161 -0.46 8.68 2.36
N TRP A 162 -1.54 9.10 1.70
CA TRP A 162 -2.91 8.93 2.17
C TRP A 162 -3.41 7.52 1.85
N VAL A 163 -4.36 7.03 2.65
CA VAL A 163 -5.07 5.78 2.36
C VAL A 163 -6.30 6.10 1.52
N TRP A 164 -6.30 5.61 0.29
CA TRP A 164 -7.40 5.84 -0.66
C TRP A 164 -8.57 4.88 -0.42
N GLY A 165 -8.30 3.68 0.08
CA GLY A 165 -9.30 2.65 0.34
C GLY A 165 -8.70 1.24 0.40
N TRP A 166 -9.56 0.21 0.46
CA TRP A 166 -9.16 -1.18 0.74
C TRP A 166 -10.01 -2.24 0.04
N LYS A 167 -10.14 -2.18 -1.28
CA LYS A 167 -10.96 -3.15 -2.02
C LYS A 167 -10.42 -4.58 -1.95
N ARG A 168 -9.20 -4.78 -2.48
CA ARG A 168 -8.49 -6.07 -2.50
C ARG A 168 -7.25 -6.06 -1.60
N ASP A 169 -6.59 -4.93 -1.54
CA ASP A 169 -5.41 -4.59 -0.74
C ASP A 169 -5.55 -3.14 -0.26
N LEU A 170 -4.65 -2.68 0.61
CA LEU A 170 -4.60 -1.27 1.01
C LEU A 170 -4.07 -0.43 -0.14
N THR A 171 -4.89 0.47 -0.66
CA THR A 171 -4.49 1.43 -1.68
C THR A 171 -3.96 2.70 -1.02
N PHE A 172 -2.75 3.08 -1.39
CA PHE A 172 -2.10 4.32 -0.98
C PHE A 172 -2.05 5.30 -2.15
N ALA A 173 -2.21 6.58 -1.85
CA ALA A 173 -2.10 7.66 -2.82
C ALA A 173 -1.26 8.82 -2.30
N TRP A 174 -0.50 9.42 -3.21
CA TRP A 174 0.14 10.72 -3.01
C TRP A 174 -0.26 11.61 -4.17
N ARG A 175 -0.56 12.89 -3.89
CA ARG A 175 -0.87 13.91 -4.90
C ARG A 175 0.04 15.12 -4.66
N PRO A 176 0.48 15.82 -5.73
CA PRO A 176 1.31 17.02 -5.58
C PRO A 176 0.65 18.14 -4.77
N ARG A 177 -0.67 18.27 -4.84
CA ARG A 177 -1.44 19.34 -4.16
C ARG A 177 -1.90 18.96 -2.75
N LEU A 178 -1.84 17.69 -2.38
CA LEU A 178 -2.29 17.25 -1.06
C LEU A 178 -1.15 17.43 -0.05
N PRO A 179 -1.39 18.11 1.08
CA PRO A 179 -0.45 18.09 2.19
C PRO A 179 -0.26 16.65 2.70
N PRO A 180 0.94 16.26 3.16
CA PRO A 180 1.14 14.94 3.76
C PRO A 180 0.36 14.81 5.08
N PRO A 181 -0.21 13.64 5.39
CA PRO A 181 -0.91 13.42 6.65
C PRO A 181 0.09 13.42 7.82
N ARG A 182 -0.30 14.06 8.92
CA ARG A 182 0.41 13.99 10.21
C ARG A 182 -0.44 13.19 11.17
N ILE A 183 0.10 12.08 11.65
CA ILE A 183 -0.63 11.10 12.43
C ILE A 183 0.01 11.01 13.81
N GLU A 184 -0.80 11.21 14.84
CA GLU A 184 -0.39 11.06 16.23
C GLU A 184 -1.30 10.00 16.87
N VAL A 185 -0.69 8.93 17.38
CA VAL A 185 -1.41 7.85 18.07
C VAL A 185 -0.84 7.73 19.47
N GLY A 186 -1.61 8.18 20.45
CA GLY A 186 -1.29 8.05 21.88
C GLY A 186 -1.78 6.72 22.45
N GLN A 187 -1.91 6.67 23.78
CA GLN A 187 -2.44 5.48 24.46
C GLN A 187 -3.97 5.38 24.43
N ARG A 188 -4.67 6.51 24.40
CA ARG A 188 -6.14 6.58 24.44
C ARG A 188 -6.75 7.58 23.47
N GLU A 189 -5.94 8.47 22.93
CA GLU A 189 -6.34 9.50 21.97
C GLU A 189 -5.43 9.44 20.74
N ALA A 190 -6.01 9.69 19.57
CA ALA A 190 -5.31 9.73 18.31
C ALA A 190 -5.90 10.82 17.42
N SER A 191 -5.06 11.41 16.57
CA SER A 191 -5.49 12.42 15.62
C SER A 191 -4.75 12.30 14.29
N LEU A 192 -5.44 12.76 13.25
CA LEU A 192 -4.86 12.99 11.95
C LEU A 192 -5.06 14.46 11.59
N SER A 193 -3.98 15.14 11.25
CA SER A 193 -3.99 16.54 10.83
C SER A 193 -3.24 16.73 9.51
N ALA A 194 -3.52 17.84 8.84
CA ALA A 194 -2.78 18.30 7.67
C ALA A 194 -2.55 19.80 7.76
N ALA A 195 -1.45 20.28 7.20
CA ALA A 195 -1.11 21.70 7.21
C ALA A 195 -1.17 22.27 5.79
N VAL A 196 -2.08 23.22 5.58
CA VAL A 196 -2.13 24.08 4.39
C VAL A 196 -1.78 25.48 4.87
N SER A 197 -0.59 25.96 4.50
CA SER A 197 -0.11 27.32 4.77
C SER A 197 -0.46 27.86 6.18
N GLY A 198 0.06 27.21 7.23
CA GLY A 198 -0.22 27.62 8.60
C GLY A 198 -0.11 26.48 9.62
N PRO A 199 -0.70 26.63 10.81
CA PRO A 199 -0.82 25.56 11.79
C PRO A 199 -1.57 24.35 11.23
N PRO A 200 -1.25 23.12 11.65
CA PRO A 200 -2.00 21.93 11.24
C PRO A 200 -3.47 22.01 11.66
N ILE A 201 -4.36 21.62 10.76
CA ILE A 201 -5.80 21.46 11.02
C ILE A 201 -6.08 19.98 11.23
N VAL A 202 -6.72 19.64 12.35
CA VAL A 202 -7.19 18.28 12.63
C VAL A 202 -8.34 17.95 11.68
N LEU A 203 -8.21 16.83 10.96
CA LEU A 203 -9.19 16.33 10.00
C LEU A 203 -10.01 15.16 10.57
N ALA A 204 -9.38 14.33 11.38
CA ALA A 204 -10.04 13.24 12.10
C ALA A 204 -9.41 13.03 13.47
N SER A 205 -10.22 12.59 14.43
CA SER A 205 -9.77 12.21 15.77
C SER A 205 -10.46 10.94 16.24
N ALA A 206 -9.79 10.25 17.15
CA ALA A 206 -10.27 9.03 17.75
C ALA A 206 -9.91 8.95 19.23
N GLU A 207 -10.81 8.37 20.01
CA GLU A 207 -10.63 8.07 21.43
C GLU A 207 -11.11 6.64 21.69
N HIS A 208 -10.57 5.97 22.71
CA HIS A 208 -11.13 4.70 23.16
C HIS A 208 -11.04 4.51 24.67
N ASP A 209 -11.99 3.77 25.22
CA ASP A 209 -12.04 3.37 26.63
C ASP A 209 -11.38 2.02 26.92
N GLY A 210 -10.90 1.34 25.87
CA GLY A 210 -10.31 0.00 25.89
C GLY A 210 -11.15 -1.03 25.15
N HIS A 211 -12.44 -0.76 24.92
CA HIS A 211 -13.37 -1.66 24.25
C HIS A 211 -14.01 -1.02 23.02
N ALA A 212 -14.51 0.20 23.16
CA ALA A 212 -15.22 0.90 22.09
C ALA A 212 -14.41 2.08 21.55
N LEU A 213 -14.49 2.27 20.24
CA LEU A 213 -13.92 3.42 19.55
C LEU A 213 -14.94 4.55 19.52
N THR A 214 -14.52 5.77 19.86
CA THR A 214 -15.18 7.01 19.44
C THR A 214 -14.36 7.58 18.28
N PHE A 215 -15.01 7.83 17.15
CA PHE A 215 -14.34 8.33 15.95
C PHE A 215 -15.08 9.55 15.42
N ARG A 216 -14.34 10.63 15.16
CA ARG A 216 -14.89 11.88 14.61
C ARG A 216 -14.10 12.24 13.37
N SER A 217 -14.82 12.51 12.29
CA SER A 217 -14.25 12.98 11.03
C SER A 217 -14.87 14.33 10.67
N ARG A 218 -14.07 15.20 10.08
CA ARG A 218 -14.49 16.50 9.55
C ARG A 218 -14.68 16.47 8.04
N GLU A 219 -14.77 15.27 7.46
CA GLU A 219 -14.98 15.03 6.03
C GLU A 219 -16.12 15.88 5.45
N SER A 220 -17.32 15.83 6.06
CA SER A 220 -18.47 16.62 5.60
C SER A 220 -18.35 18.13 5.88
N GLU A 221 -17.55 18.54 6.87
CA GLU A 221 -17.36 19.96 7.19
C GLU A 221 -16.41 20.64 6.20
N LEU A 222 -15.48 19.87 5.62
CA LEU A 222 -14.39 20.35 4.78
C LEU A 222 -14.54 19.90 3.33
N GLU A 223 -15.63 19.23 2.96
CA GLU A 223 -15.82 18.64 1.62
C GLU A 223 -15.62 19.67 0.49
N ASP A 224 -16.15 20.88 0.68
CA ASP A 224 -16.06 22.00 -0.27
C ASP A 224 -14.78 22.86 -0.10
N ASP A 225 -13.90 22.52 0.86
CA ASP A 225 -12.66 23.25 1.07
C ASP A 225 -11.68 22.98 -0.09
N PRO A 226 -11.22 24.02 -0.83
CA PRO A 226 -10.40 23.83 -2.02
C PRO A 226 -9.01 23.26 -1.73
N ASP A 227 -8.50 23.42 -0.50
CA ASP A 227 -7.16 22.99 -0.12
C ASP A 227 -7.17 21.71 0.72
N LEU A 228 -8.24 21.48 1.48
CA LEU A 228 -8.36 20.37 2.42
C LEU A 228 -9.44 19.34 2.08
N GLY A 229 -10.36 19.60 1.16
CA GLY A 229 -11.49 18.68 0.91
C GLY A 229 -11.06 17.27 0.52
N GLU A 230 -10.10 17.13 -0.39
CA GLU A 230 -9.57 15.81 -0.76
C GLU A 230 -8.78 15.16 0.41
N ALA A 231 -8.07 15.94 1.23
CA ALA A 231 -7.39 15.42 2.42
C ALA A 231 -8.40 14.95 3.48
N ALA A 232 -9.49 15.70 3.68
CA ALA A 232 -10.56 15.38 4.61
C ALA A 232 -11.29 14.10 4.20
N TRP A 233 -11.54 13.91 2.90
CA TRP A 233 -12.11 12.67 2.33
C TRP A 233 -11.27 11.42 2.65
N HIS A 234 -9.94 11.54 2.63
CA HIS A 234 -9.04 10.41 2.95
C HIS A 234 -8.67 10.29 4.43
N SER A 235 -9.06 11.26 5.26
CA SER A 235 -8.67 11.31 6.67
C SER A 235 -9.20 10.11 7.45
N SER A 236 -10.46 9.75 7.24
CA SER A 236 -11.13 8.64 7.91
C SER A 236 -10.40 7.31 7.64
N SER A 237 -10.09 7.04 6.37
CA SER A 237 -9.35 5.85 5.94
C SER A 237 -7.94 5.79 6.50
N THR A 238 -7.25 6.94 6.49
CA THR A 238 -5.85 7.02 6.88
C THR A 238 -5.69 6.87 8.39
N LEU A 239 -6.56 7.50 9.19
CA LEU A 239 -6.56 7.34 10.64
C LEU A 239 -6.96 5.92 11.03
N ALA A 240 -8.01 5.34 10.41
CA ALA A 240 -8.41 3.96 10.69
C ALA A 240 -7.27 2.95 10.50
N LEU A 241 -6.48 3.09 9.43
CA LEU A 241 -5.31 2.24 9.21
C LEU A 241 -4.23 2.47 10.28
N ALA A 242 -3.98 3.71 10.68
CA ALA A 242 -3.02 4.00 11.74
C ALA A 242 -3.44 3.39 13.08
N LEU A 243 -4.73 3.43 13.42
CA LEU A 243 -5.29 2.77 14.60
C LEU A 243 -5.07 1.25 14.55
N ALA A 244 -5.39 0.63 13.40
CA ALA A 244 -5.20 -0.81 13.19
C ALA A 244 -3.73 -1.24 13.42
N LEU A 245 -2.78 -0.45 12.90
CA LEU A 245 -1.34 -0.70 13.08
C LEU A 245 -0.86 -0.52 14.53
N ASN A 246 -1.66 0.08 15.39
CA ASN A 246 -1.37 0.21 16.82
C ASN A 246 -2.25 -0.72 17.68
N GLY A 247 -3.01 -1.64 17.07
CA GLY A 247 -3.85 -2.61 17.78
C GLY A 247 -5.08 -2.01 18.47
N TRP A 248 -5.43 -0.76 18.13
CA TRP A 248 -6.60 -0.09 18.67
C TRP A 248 -7.90 -0.76 18.24
N PRO A 249 -8.98 -0.68 19.04
CA PRO A 249 -10.29 -1.11 18.59
C PRO A 249 -10.71 -0.32 17.35
N LEU A 250 -11.35 -1.00 16.40
CA LEU A 250 -11.87 -0.39 15.17
C LEU A 250 -13.39 -0.36 15.12
N VAL A 251 -14.07 -1.18 15.92
CA VAL A 251 -15.54 -1.27 15.90
C VAL A 251 -16.11 -0.31 16.94
N ARG A 252 -16.89 0.68 16.48
CA ARG A 252 -17.52 1.67 17.36
C ARG A 252 -18.74 1.09 18.08
N SER A 253 -19.59 0.38 17.34
CA SER A 253 -20.76 -0.33 17.87
C SER A 253 -21.26 -1.37 16.87
N GLN A 254 -22.16 -2.25 17.32
CA GLN A 254 -22.83 -3.22 16.44
C GLN A 254 -23.63 -2.52 15.32
N GLU A 255 -24.30 -1.41 15.63
CA GLU A 255 -25.05 -0.63 14.64
C GLU A 255 -24.13 -0.10 13.51
N HIS A 256 -22.97 0.44 13.87
CA HIS A 256 -21.99 0.89 12.87
C HIS A 256 -21.43 -0.29 12.06
N TRP A 257 -21.20 -1.43 12.71
CA TRP A 257 -20.74 -2.64 12.03
C TRP A 257 -21.75 -3.10 10.97
N ASP A 258 -23.03 -3.13 11.30
CA ASP A 258 -24.09 -3.55 10.37
C ASP A 258 -24.23 -2.61 9.17
N ARG A 259 -24.06 -1.31 9.39
CA ARG A 259 -24.17 -0.30 8.34
C ARG A 259 -22.94 -0.24 7.43
N GLU A 260 -21.75 -0.27 8.00
CA GLU A 260 -20.53 0.20 7.30
C GLU A 260 -19.59 -0.92 6.82
N ARG A 261 -19.70 -2.15 7.34
CA ARG A 261 -18.69 -3.21 7.11
C ARG A 261 -18.46 -3.60 5.64
N PHE A 262 -19.34 -3.21 4.74
CA PHE A 262 -19.22 -3.48 3.30
C PHE A 262 -18.58 -2.35 2.50
N SER A 263 -18.27 -1.22 3.13
CA SER A 263 -17.54 -0.13 2.45
C SER A 263 -16.13 -0.57 2.04
N ASP A 264 -15.61 0.07 0.98
CA ASP A 264 -14.22 -0.09 0.54
C ASP A 264 -13.33 1.08 1.00
N ALA A 265 -13.85 2.03 1.80
CA ALA A 265 -13.11 3.16 2.36
C ALA A 265 -13.82 3.79 3.58
N SER A 266 -13.12 4.71 4.23
CA SER A 266 -13.54 5.65 5.28
C SER A 266 -13.95 5.04 6.63
N ALA A 267 -14.77 3.99 6.65
CA ALA A 267 -15.29 3.43 7.90
C ALA A 267 -14.30 2.46 8.59
N PRO A 268 -13.93 2.68 9.86
CA PRO A 268 -13.08 1.77 10.64
C PRO A 268 -13.61 0.32 10.67
N GLU A 269 -14.93 0.13 10.76
CA GLU A 269 -15.57 -1.20 10.74
C GLU A 269 -15.34 -1.95 9.43
N SER A 270 -15.33 -1.24 8.31
CA SER A 270 -15.06 -1.84 7.01
C SER A 270 -13.62 -2.32 6.89
N LEU A 271 -12.66 -1.57 7.45
CA LEU A 271 -11.27 -2.01 7.54
C LEU A 271 -11.13 -3.24 8.45
N ALA A 272 -11.78 -3.24 9.62
CA ALA A 272 -11.80 -4.39 10.52
C ALA A 272 -12.28 -5.66 9.80
N ARG A 273 -13.38 -5.58 9.04
CA ARG A 273 -13.86 -6.71 8.24
C ARG A 273 -12.88 -7.13 7.15
N LYS A 274 -12.23 -6.20 6.45
CA LYS A 274 -11.20 -6.55 5.44
C LYS A 274 -10.01 -7.25 6.08
N ILE A 275 -9.59 -6.83 7.26
CA ILE A 275 -8.52 -7.47 8.03
C ILE A 275 -8.86 -8.92 8.35
N GLN A 276 -10.09 -9.20 8.81
CA GLN A 276 -10.55 -10.59 9.02
C GLN A 276 -10.38 -11.43 7.75
N VAL A 277 -10.83 -10.92 6.61
CA VAL A 277 -10.76 -11.63 5.32
C VAL A 277 -9.31 -11.82 4.87
N TRP A 278 -8.47 -10.78 4.95
CA TRP A 278 -7.08 -10.84 4.50
C TRP A 278 -6.23 -11.76 5.35
N GLU A 279 -6.36 -11.72 6.67
CA GLU A 279 -5.60 -12.58 7.57
C GLU A 279 -6.05 -14.04 7.47
N ALA A 280 -7.36 -14.29 7.36
CA ALA A 280 -7.90 -15.63 7.12
C ALA A 280 -7.38 -16.21 5.79
N TRP A 281 -7.38 -15.41 4.72
CA TRP A 281 -6.85 -15.80 3.42
C TRP A 281 -5.35 -16.11 3.47
N ALA A 282 -4.58 -15.25 4.15
CA ALA A 282 -3.15 -15.47 4.36
C ALA A 282 -2.89 -16.78 5.11
N ALA A 283 -3.59 -16.99 6.22
CA ALA A 283 -3.47 -18.20 7.02
C ALA A 283 -3.80 -19.47 6.22
N LYS A 284 -4.87 -19.45 5.40
CA LYS A 284 -5.24 -20.58 4.51
C LYS A 284 -4.12 -20.97 3.53
N HIS A 285 -3.33 -20.01 3.08
CA HIS A 285 -2.21 -20.24 2.15
C HIS A 285 -0.88 -20.53 2.87
N GLY A 286 -0.89 -20.65 4.20
CA GLY A 286 0.34 -20.81 4.99
C GLY A 286 1.22 -19.57 4.99
N TRP A 287 0.67 -18.40 4.64
CA TRP A 287 1.38 -17.13 4.72
C TRP A 287 1.41 -16.61 6.14
N ARG A 288 2.46 -15.87 6.47
CA ARG A 288 2.67 -15.35 7.81
C ARG A 288 1.75 -14.14 8.06
N VAL A 289 1.13 -14.13 9.24
CA VAL A 289 0.32 -13.04 9.74
C VAL A 289 1.00 -12.47 10.98
N GLU A 290 1.80 -11.42 10.80
CA GLU A 290 2.52 -10.72 11.87
C GLU A 290 1.92 -9.35 12.21
N THR A 291 0.68 -9.12 11.79
CA THR A 291 -0.05 -7.88 12.03
C THR A 291 -0.48 -7.77 13.50
N PRO A 292 -0.56 -6.56 14.05
CA PRO A 292 -1.07 -6.35 15.40
C PRO A 292 -2.47 -6.93 15.54
N ARG A 293 -2.77 -7.54 16.68
CA ARG A 293 -4.15 -7.89 17.00
C ARG A 293 -4.92 -6.64 17.39
N ILE A 294 -6.13 -6.52 16.85
CA ILE A 294 -7.05 -5.41 17.04
C ILE A 294 -7.94 -5.76 18.23
N ALA A 295 -7.96 -4.88 19.22
CA ALA A 295 -8.81 -5.07 20.39
C ALA A 295 -10.28 -5.24 19.99
N GLY A 296 -10.93 -6.30 20.50
CA GLY A 296 -12.34 -6.59 20.24
C GLY A 296 -12.65 -7.16 18.85
N LEU A 297 -11.64 -7.41 18.00
CA LEU A 297 -11.86 -8.02 16.68
C LEU A 297 -11.71 -9.55 16.76
N GLU A 298 -12.69 -10.26 16.21
CA GLU A 298 -12.61 -11.70 16.00
C GLU A 298 -11.77 -12.03 14.76
N TYR A 299 -11.10 -13.19 14.76
CA TYR A 299 -10.24 -13.63 13.65
C TYR A 299 -10.67 -15.01 13.16
N PRO A 300 -11.75 -15.08 12.37
CA PRO A 300 -12.24 -16.34 11.83
C PRO A 300 -11.22 -16.96 10.88
N THR A 301 -11.29 -18.28 10.75
CA THR A 301 -10.65 -19.03 9.69
C THR A 301 -11.32 -18.75 8.34
N TRP A 302 -10.63 -19.07 7.25
CA TRP A 302 -11.20 -18.90 5.93
C TRP A 302 -12.45 -19.78 5.71
N ASP A 303 -12.46 -20.98 6.26
CA ASP A 303 -13.58 -21.92 6.09
C ASP A 303 -14.83 -21.45 6.86
N GLU A 304 -14.66 -20.83 8.03
CA GLU A 304 -15.76 -20.17 8.76
C GLU A 304 -16.34 -19.00 7.96
N LEU A 305 -15.50 -18.17 7.33
CA LEU A 305 -15.95 -17.08 6.47
C LEU A 305 -16.72 -17.61 5.25
N GLU A 306 -16.24 -18.67 4.60
CA GLU A 306 -16.93 -19.31 3.47
C GLU A 306 -18.30 -19.87 3.89
N ALA A 307 -18.41 -20.47 5.09
CA ALA A 307 -19.67 -20.96 5.62
C ALA A 307 -20.68 -19.81 5.84
N GLN A 308 -20.24 -18.72 6.49
CA GLN A 308 -21.07 -17.54 6.73
C GLN A 308 -21.60 -16.90 5.43
N TRP A 309 -20.78 -16.83 4.39
CA TRP A 309 -21.22 -16.28 3.09
C TRP A 309 -22.23 -17.17 2.39
N LYS A 310 -22.09 -18.51 2.50
CA LYS A 310 -23.07 -19.46 1.95
C LYS A 310 -24.41 -19.35 2.66
N GLU A 311 -24.41 -19.13 3.98
CA GLU A 311 -25.64 -18.93 4.75
C GLU A 311 -26.31 -17.59 4.41
N SER A 312 -25.53 -16.53 4.25
CA SER A 312 -26.05 -15.18 3.92
C SER A 312 -26.55 -15.04 2.48
N SER A 313 -26.22 -16.00 1.61
CA SER A 313 -26.64 -16.02 0.20
C SER A 313 -27.89 -16.89 -0.06
N ARG A 314 -28.46 -17.49 0.99
CA ARG A 314 -29.71 -18.26 0.96
C ARG A 314 -30.88 -17.39 1.40
#